data_AF-A0A1V4ZNJ1-F1
#
_entry.id   AF-A0A1V4ZNJ1-F1
#
_cell.length_a   1.000
_cell.length_b   1.000
_cell.length_c   1.000
_cell.angle_alpha   90.00
_cell.angle_beta   90.00
_cell.angle_gamma   90.00
#
_symmetry.space_group_name_H-M   'P 1'
#
loop_
_entity.id
_entity.type
_entity.pdbx_description
1 polymer ?
#
loop_
_entity_poly.entity_id
_entity_poly.type
_entity_poly.pdbx_seq_one_letter_code
_entity_poly.pdbx_strand_id
1 'polypeptide(L)'
;MGDCRDPGTGKAKDGMLTDPPFYLQEFEKSYRYIIDEYDVSPREIAIFMPCAVRKPYSASPSHQLIRSVIGQVLQPDQYHIVIFGTCGIVPAELEEMYPYAHYHYMLGKCKDKKVLDDFLRIETDRIAGYLEKTRHLYTYRIAYCIGLFRQALIRGAEKSGVPFDMVLPSRDMIDKVIEEGDCVFEEGSLSMGEYLGEFCDRLILFRNGLEKSGKT
;
A
#
# COMPACT_ATOMS: atom_id res chain seq x y z
N MET A 1 -11.44 49.51 11.02
CA MET A 1 -10.57 48.40 11.47
C MET A 1 -11.40 47.13 11.42
N GLY A 2 -11.20 46.34 10.37
CA GLY A 2 -11.93 45.10 10.14
C GLY A 2 -11.37 43.99 11.01
N ASP A 3 -12.25 43.33 11.73
CA ASP A 3 -11.98 42.20 12.61
C ASP A 3 -11.59 40.98 11.76
N CYS A 4 -10.36 40.50 11.92
CA CYS A 4 -9.82 39.31 11.27
C CYS A 4 -10.51 38.07 11.84
N ARG A 5 -11.44 37.49 11.08
CA ARG A 5 -11.99 36.17 11.39
C ARG A 5 -10.92 35.12 11.10
N ASP A 6 -10.40 34.54 12.18
CA ASP A 6 -9.60 33.33 12.20
C ASP A 6 -10.41 32.16 11.59
N PRO A 7 -9.92 31.48 10.53
CA PRO A 7 -10.62 30.34 9.95
C PRO A 7 -10.56 29.16 10.92
N GLY A 8 -11.72 28.82 11.48
CA GLY A 8 -11.89 27.81 12.52
C GLY A 8 -11.13 26.52 12.29
N THR A 9 -10.24 26.21 13.24
CA THR A 9 -9.73 24.87 13.48
C THR A 9 -10.92 23.95 13.80
N GLY A 10 -11.30 23.09 12.86
CA GLY A 10 -12.27 22.04 13.09
C GLY A 10 -11.75 21.09 14.17
N LYS A 11 -12.26 21.21 15.40
CA LYS A 11 -11.98 20.22 16.46
C LYS A 11 -12.62 18.89 16.06
N ALA A 12 -11.78 17.89 15.84
CA ALA A 12 -12.16 16.50 15.63
C ALA A 12 -13.12 16.04 16.73
N LYS A 13 -14.30 15.54 16.35
CA LYS A 13 -15.10 14.72 17.26
C LYS A 13 -14.36 13.38 17.38
N ASP A 14 -13.83 13.09 18.56
CA ASP A 14 -13.24 11.80 18.97
C ASP A 14 -11.76 11.51 18.66
N GLY A 15 -10.92 12.53 18.40
CA GLY A 15 -9.47 12.33 18.22
C GLY A 15 -9.06 11.60 16.93
N MET A 16 -10.02 11.22 16.08
CA MET A 16 -9.78 10.61 14.77
C MET A 16 -9.44 11.67 13.72
N LEU A 17 -8.34 11.46 13.00
CA LEU A 17 -7.87 12.36 11.93
C LEU A 17 -8.70 12.16 10.66
N THR A 18 -9.26 13.25 10.09
CA THR A 18 -10.17 13.19 8.93
C THR A 18 -9.66 13.90 7.69
N ASP A 19 -8.70 14.81 7.85
CA ASP A 19 -8.02 15.46 6.73
C ASP A 19 -7.19 14.45 5.92
N PRO A 20 -6.82 14.76 4.66
CA PRO A 20 -5.98 13.88 3.86
C PRO A 20 -4.69 13.54 4.62
N PRO A 21 -4.44 12.26 4.96
CA PRO A 21 -3.43 11.93 5.96
C PRO A 21 -2.02 12.29 5.52
N PHE A 22 -1.76 12.24 4.21
CA PHE A 22 -0.49 12.64 3.61
C PHE A 22 -0.15 14.14 3.74
N TYR A 23 -1.07 15.00 4.18
CA TYR A 23 -0.77 16.39 4.56
C TYR A 23 -0.52 16.59 6.05
N LEU A 24 -0.89 15.62 6.88
CA LEU A 24 -0.84 15.75 8.32
C LEU A 24 0.59 15.51 8.84
N GLN A 25 1.00 16.29 9.83
CA GLN A 25 2.36 16.25 10.38
C GLN A 25 2.69 14.89 10.99
N GLU A 26 1.69 14.21 11.53
CA GLU A 26 1.81 12.93 12.20
C GLU A 26 2.21 11.82 11.22
N PHE A 27 1.73 11.89 9.98
CA PHE A 27 2.12 10.98 8.92
C PHE A 27 3.48 11.31 8.32
N GLU A 28 3.90 12.58 8.35
CA GLU A 28 5.27 12.94 8.00
C GLU A 28 6.25 12.45 9.07
N LYS A 29 5.95 12.67 10.34
CA LYS A 29 6.75 12.18 11.47
C LYS A 29 6.84 10.66 11.47
N SER A 30 5.75 9.95 11.23
CA SER A 30 5.74 8.49 11.20
C SER A 30 6.54 7.94 10.01
N TYR A 31 6.46 8.60 8.84
CA TYR A 31 7.35 8.29 7.72
C TYR A 31 8.82 8.50 8.08
N ARG A 32 9.19 9.63 8.69
CA ARG A 32 10.56 9.89 9.15
C ARG A 32 11.03 8.86 10.16
N TYR A 33 10.20 8.47 11.12
CA TYR A 33 10.52 7.40 12.06
C TYR A 33 10.82 6.08 11.33
N ILE A 34 10.01 5.69 10.35
CA ILE A 34 10.26 4.47 9.57
C ILE A 34 11.59 4.55 8.82
N ILE A 35 11.89 5.71 8.21
CA ILE A 35 13.10 5.87 7.41
C ILE A 35 14.35 5.97 8.27
N ASP A 36 14.31 6.78 9.32
CA ASP A 36 15.49 7.21 10.07
C ASP A 36 15.79 6.31 11.28
N GLU A 37 14.76 5.71 11.90
CA GLU A 37 14.89 5.08 13.22
C GLU A 37 14.48 3.60 13.24
N TYR A 38 13.42 3.22 12.51
CA TYR A 38 12.92 1.86 12.55
C TYR A 38 13.84 0.88 11.80
N ASP A 39 14.27 -0.18 12.48
CA ASP A 39 15.03 -1.27 11.87
C ASP A 39 14.10 -2.31 11.25
N VAL A 40 14.01 -2.28 9.92
CA VAL A 40 13.24 -3.27 9.17
C VAL A 40 13.98 -4.61 9.19
N SER A 41 13.32 -5.66 9.67
CA SER A 41 13.91 -7.00 9.67
C SER A 41 14.04 -7.56 8.24
N PRO A 42 15.20 -8.12 7.86
CA PRO A 42 15.35 -8.79 6.57
C PRO A 42 14.35 -9.93 6.39
N ARG A 43 13.82 -10.08 5.17
CA ARG A 43 12.96 -11.20 4.77
C ARG A 43 13.26 -11.58 3.33
N GLU A 44 13.00 -12.83 2.95
CA GLU A 44 13.20 -13.27 1.57
C GLU A 44 12.27 -12.49 0.61
N ILE A 45 11.01 -12.35 0.99
CA ILE A 45 9.96 -11.75 0.17
C ILE A 45 9.36 -10.54 0.88
N ALA A 46 9.17 -9.43 0.19
CA ALA A 46 8.31 -8.34 0.62
C ALA A 46 7.05 -8.27 -0.25
N ILE A 47 5.88 -8.21 0.39
CA ILE A 47 4.58 -8.12 -0.26
C ILE A 47 3.96 -6.77 0.07
N PHE A 48 3.83 -5.91 -0.95
CA PHE A 48 3.31 -4.57 -0.85
C PHE A 48 1.82 -4.56 -1.20
N MET A 49 0.99 -4.03 -0.30
CA MET A 49 -0.45 -3.92 -0.52
C MET A 49 -0.99 -2.59 -0.03
N PRO A 50 -2.01 -2.01 -0.69
CA PRO A 50 -2.52 -0.70 -0.30
C PRO A 50 -3.26 -0.74 1.05
N CYS A 51 -3.27 0.41 1.71
CA CYS A 51 -4.00 0.66 2.95
C CYS A 51 -5.50 0.43 2.77
N ALA A 52 -6.18 0.15 3.87
CA ALA A 52 -7.63 -0.06 3.90
C ALA A 52 -8.37 1.05 4.65
N VAL A 53 -9.66 1.20 4.35
CA VAL A 53 -10.53 2.14 5.07
C VAL A 53 -10.72 1.71 6.52
N ARG A 54 -10.90 0.40 6.76
CA ARG A 54 -10.97 -0.19 8.09
C ARG A 54 -9.57 -0.37 8.67
N LYS A 55 -9.40 0.07 9.92
CA LYS A 55 -8.16 -0.02 10.70
C LYS A 55 -8.40 -0.84 11.97
N PRO A 56 -7.37 -1.51 12.52
CA PRO A 56 -6.08 -1.77 11.87
C PRO A 56 -6.28 -2.56 10.56
N TYR A 57 -5.35 -2.41 9.61
CA TYR A 57 -5.63 -2.82 8.24
C TYR A 57 -5.86 -4.33 8.12
N SER A 58 -5.17 -5.16 8.90
CA SER A 58 -5.39 -6.61 8.97
C SER A 58 -6.82 -7.00 9.36
N ALA A 59 -7.58 -6.13 10.04
CA ALA A 59 -8.98 -6.36 10.37
C ALA A 59 -9.95 -6.01 9.22
N SER A 60 -9.45 -5.44 8.12
CA SER A 60 -10.24 -5.19 6.91
C SER A 60 -10.58 -6.51 6.19
N PRO A 61 -11.84 -6.75 5.78
CA PRO A 61 -12.20 -7.94 5.02
C PRO A 61 -11.34 -8.15 3.77
N SER A 62 -10.99 -7.07 3.06
CA SER A 62 -10.11 -7.15 1.89
C SER A 62 -8.70 -7.62 2.26
N HIS A 63 -8.12 -7.11 3.34
CA HIS A 63 -6.81 -7.54 3.81
C HIS A 63 -6.83 -8.98 4.29
N GLN A 64 -7.89 -9.42 4.97
CA GLN A 64 -8.04 -10.81 5.41
C GLN A 64 -8.06 -11.78 4.23
N LEU A 65 -8.78 -11.44 3.15
CA LEU A 65 -8.79 -12.25 1.93
C LEU A 65 -7.41 -12.31 1.28
N ILE A 66 -6.74 -11.18 1.12
CA ILE A 66 -5.40 -11.11 0.52
C ILE A 66 -4.38 -11.89 1.37
N ARG A 67 -4.39 -11.70 2.69
CA ARG A 67 -3.52 -12.43 3.64
C ARG A 67 -3.81 -13.93 3.63
N SER A 68 -5.07 -14.33 3.48
CA SER A 68 -5.45 -15.75 3.34
C SER A 68 -4.82 -16.36 2.07
N VAL A 69 -4.90 -15.68 0.93
CA VAL A 69 -4.24 -16.13 -0.31
C VAL A 69 -2.74 -16.26 -0.13
N ILE A 70 -2.08 -15.26 0.48
CA ILE A 70 -0.64 -15.31 0.76
C ILE A 70 -0.30 -16.52 1.65
N GLY A 71 -1.01 -16.70 2.77
CA GLY A 71 -0.75 -17.77 3.73
C GLY A 71 -1.09 -19.18 3.24
N GLN A 72 -1.92 -19.31 2.21
CA GLN A 72 -2.14 -20.60 1.53
C GLN A 72 -0.95 -21.02 0.66
N VAL A 73 -0.12 -20.07 0.22
CA VAL A 73 0.97 -20.32 -0.72
C VAL A 73 2.34 -20.26 -0.06
N LEU A 74 2.57 -19.29 0.83
CA LEU A 74 3.86 -18.98 1.46
C LEU A 74 3.79 -19.18 2.98
N GLN A 75 4.91 -19.59 3.58
CA GLN A 75 5.02 -19.68 5.05
C GLN A 75 5.23 -18.29 5.66
N PRO A 76 4.68 -18.01 6.87
CA PRO A 76 4.74 -16.69 7.50
C PRO A 76 6.14 -16.10 7.70
N ASP A 77 7.18 -16.93 7.82
CA ASP A 77 8.57 -16.52 8.02
C ASP A 77 9.29 -16.11 6.72
N GLN A 78 8.72 -16.47 5.57
CA GLN A 78 9.28 -16.16 4.24
C GLN A 78 8.99 -14.73 3.78
N TYR A 79 7.90 -14.12 4.27
CA TYR A 79 7.43 -12.85 3.75
C TYR A 79 7.27 -11.74 4.81
N HIS A 80 7.49 -10.50 4.38
CA HIS A 80 7.14 -9.27 5.09
C HIS A 80 5.98 -8.60 4.37
N ILE A 81 4.87 -8.32 5.06
CA ILE A 81 3.81 -7.46 4.50
C ILE A 81 4.15 -5.99 4.76
N VAL A 82 4.18 -5.20 3.68
CA VAL A 82 4.34 -3.75 3.71
C VAL A 82 3.06 -3.11 3.21
N ILE A 83 2.48 -2.22 4.00
CA ILE A 83 1.24 -1.52 3.67
C ILE A 83 1.60 -0.12 3.17
N PHE A 84 0.94 0.38 2.13
CA PHE A 84 1.23 1.71 1.60
C PHE A 84 -0.03 2.46 1.14
N GLY A 85 0.07 3.75 0.84
CA GLY A 85 -1.03 4.56 0.30
C GLY A 85 -1.29 5.81 1.11
N THR A 86 -2.55 6.13 1.41
CA THR A 86 -2.88 7.44 2.04
C THR A 86 -2.17 7.66 3.37
N CYS A 87 -1.76 6.60 4.04
CA CYS A 87 -1.01 6.59 5.28
C CYS A 87 0.52 6.73 5.13
N GLY A 88 1.06 6.91 3.91
CA GLY A 88 2.45 6.61 3.68
C GLY A 88 2.69 5.10 3.57
N ILE A 89 3.95 4.71 3.73
CA ILE A 89 4.41 3.33 3.72
C ILE A 89 4.71 2.85 5.15
N VAL A 90 4.25 1.66 5.51
CA VAL A 90 4.28 1.12 6.88
C VAL A 90 4.46 -0.41 6.89
N PRO A 91 5.51 -0.93 7.55
CA PRO A 91 5.61 -2.34 7.94
C PRO A 91 4.36 -2.80 8.70
N ALA A 92 3.75 -3.93 8.32
CA ALA A 92 2.44 -4.32 8.82
C ALA A 92 2.38 -4.52 10.34
N GLU A 93 3.49 -4.88 10.99
CA GLU A 93 3.60 -4.99 12.44
C GLU A 93 3.42 -3.66 13.18
N LEU A 94 3.49 -2.52 12.48
CA LEU A 94 3.29 -1.18 13.05
C LEU A 94 1.87 -0.63 12.83
N GLU A 95 0.97 -1.38 12.18
CA GLU A 95 -0.33 -0.83 11.71
C GLU A 95 -1.28 -0.36 12.83
N GLU A 96 -1.10 -0.86 14.05
CA GLU A 96 -1.88 -0.45 15.23
C GLU A 96 -1.33 0.83 15.88
N MET A 97 -0.09 1.22 15.55
CA MET A 97 0.52 2.42 16.11
C MET A 97 -0.17 3.69 15.60
N TYR A 98 -0.05 4.76 16.39
CA TYR A 98 -0.40 6.09 15.93
C TYR A 98 0.58 6.53 14.82
N PRO A 99 0.12 7.12 13.70
CA PRO A 99 -1.26 7.54 13.40
C PRO A 99 -2.08 6.52 12.58
N TYR A 100 -1.50 5.36 12.23
CA TYR A 100 -2.05 4.41 11.25
C TYR A 100 -3.44 3.88 11.61
N ALA A 101 -3.70 3.58 12.89
CA ALA A 101 -5.01 3.14 13.36
C ALA A 101 -6.02 4.27 13.65
N HIS A 102 -5.61 5.54 13.54
CA HIS A 102 -6.32 6.69 14.13
C HIS A 102 -6.78 7.73 13.09
N TYR A 103 -6.98 7.30 11.84
CA TYR A 103 -7.50 8.17 10.78
C TYR A 103 -8.62 7.53 9.98
N HIS A 104 -9.51 8.37 9.47
CA HIS A 104 -10.56 7.99 8.53
C HIS A 104 -10.52 8.88 7.29
N TYR A 105 -9.98 8.32 6.22
CA TYR A 105 -9.90 8.99 4.92
C TYR A 105 -10.06 7.97 3.80
N MET A 106 -10.75 8.35 2.72
CA MET A 106 -11.03 7.50 1.56
C MET A 106 -10.71 8.27 0.26
N LEU A 107 -9.52 8.05 -0.28
CA LEU A 107 -9.05 8.73 -1.48
C LEU A 107 -9.92 8.46 -2.71
N GLY A 108 -10.50 7.26 -2.83
CA GLY A 108 -11.35 6.89 -3.98
C GLY A 108 -12.61 7.73 -4.16
N LYS A 109 -13.02 8.54 -3.17
CA LYS A 109 -14.12 9.51 -3.29
C LYS A 109 -13.64 10.93 -3.59
N CYS A 110 -12.34 11.17 -3.63
CA CYS A 110 -11.76 12.48 -3.89
C CYS A 110 -11.80 12.78 -5.40
N LYS A 111 -12.38 13.92 -5.77
CA LYS A 111 -12.40 14.44 -7.15
C LYS A 111 -11.50 15.67 -7.33
N ASP A 112 -10.90 16.15 -6.24
CA ASP A 112 -10.01 17.30 -6.29
C ASP A 112 -8.68 16.89 -6.92
N LYS A 113 -8.44 17.37 -8.14
CA LYS A 113 -7.22 17.08 -8.91
C LYS A 113 -5.95 17.41 -8.13
N LYS A 114 -5.92 18.54 -7.39
CA LYS A 114 -4.75 18.94 -6.63
C LYS A 114 -4.44 17.93 -5.53
N VAL A 115 -5.47 17.44 -4.83
CA VAL A 115 -5.30 16.44 -3.76
C VAL A 115 -4.81 15.11 -4.34
N LEU A 116 -5.32 14.69 -5.50
CA LEU A 116 -4.87 13.48 -6.20
C LEU A 116 -3.41 13.61 -6.68
N ASP A 117 -3.05 14.75 -7.26
CA ASP A 117 -1.68 15.03 -7.73
C ASP A 117 -0.69 15.09 -6.56
N ASP A 118 -1.09 15.69 -5.44
CA ASP A 118 -0.27 15.73 -4.22
C ASP A 118 -0.13 14.37 -3.55
N PHE A 119 -1.21 13.58 -3.46
CA PHE A 119 -1.12 12.19 -3.02
C PHE A 119 -0.07 11.45 -3.84
N LEU A 120 -0.19 11.53 -5.18
CA LEU A 120 0.70 10.82 -6.08
C LEU A 120 2.16 11.25 -5.89
N ARG A 121 2.42 12.55 -5.76
CA ARG A 121 3.76 13.09 -5.54
C ARG A 121 4.34 12.66 -4.19
N ILE A 122 3.61 12.89 -3.10
CA ILE A 122 4.08 12.62 -1.73
C ILE A 122 4.29 11.12 -1.54
N GLU A 123 3.35 10.30 -2.01
CA GLU A 123 3.43 8.85 -1.84
C GLU A 123 4.53 8.23 -2.70
N THR A 124 4.77 8.77 -3.90
CA THR A 124 5.93 8.38 -4.73
C THR A 124 7.24 8.57 -3.96
N ASP A 125 7.41 9.70 -3.28
CA ASP A 125 8.63 10.02 -2.51
C ASP A 125 8.78 9.10 -1.31
N ARG A 126 7.68 8.80 -0.60
CA ARG A 126 7.67 7.91 0.55
C ARG A 126 7.99 6.47 0.18
N ILE A 127 7.38 5.97 -0.89
CA ILE A 127 7.68 4.63 -1.43
C ILE A 127 9.15 4.55 -1.85
N ALA A 128 9.66 5.54 -2.60
CA ALA A 128 11.04 5.55 -3.03
C ALA A 128 12.02 5.51 -1.84
N GLY A 129 11.76 6.27 -0.77
CA GLY A 129 12.60 6.27 0.43
C GLY A 129 12.63 4.92 1.14
N TYR A 130 11.48 4.25 1.28
CA TYR A 130 11.41 2.92 1.90
C TYR A 130 12.08 1.84 1.02
N LEU A 131 11.89 1.91 -0.29
CA LEU A 131 12.55 1.00 -1.22
C LEU A 131 14.07 1.14 -1.15
N GLU A 132 14.59 2.36 -1.06
CA GLU A 132 16.02 2.61 -0.86
C GLU A 132 16.51 2.04 0.48
N LYS A 133 15.83 2.37 1.58
CA LYS A 133 16.17 1.86 2.92
C LYS A 133 16.23 0.33 2.95
N THR A 134 15.30 -0.32 2.27
CA THR A 134 15.14 -1.77 2.27
C THR A 134 15.79 -2.46 1.06
N ARG A 135 16.62 -1.75 0.28
CA ARG A 135 17.21 -2.26 -0.97
C ARG A 135 17.87 -3.64 -0.81
N HIS A 136 18.55 -3.86 0.31
CA HIS A 136 19.30 -5.09 0.59
C HIS A 136 18.64 -5.99 1.64
N LEU A 137 17.42 -5.65 2.09
CA LEU A 137 16.72 -6.41 3.12
C LEU A 137 15.73 -7.42 2.56
N TYR A 138 15.38 -7.28 1.27
CA TYR A 138 14.50 -8.19 0.56
C TYR A 138 15.17 -8.70 -0.71
N THR A 139 15.07 -10.01 -0.92
CA THR A 139 15.49 -10.65 -2.19
C THR A 139 14.45 -10.37 -3.27
N TYR A 140 13.16 -10.54 -2.94
CA TYR A 140 12.04 -10.37 -3.88
C TYR A 140 11.03 -9.34 -3.37
N ARG A 141 10.45 -8.57 -4.29
CA ARG A 141 9.42 -7.56 -4.03
C ARG A 141 8.22 -7.82 -4.94
N ILE A 142 7.10 -8.12 -4.31
CA ILE A 142 5.82 -8.37 -4.97
C ILE A 142 4.85 -7.26 -4.54
N ALA A 143 4.14 -6.66 -5.48
CA ALA A 143 3.09 -5.69 -5.18
C ALA A 143 1.72 -6.21 -5.65
N TYR A 144 0.70 -5.96 -4.85
CA TYR A 144 -0.70 -6.25 -5.17
C TYR A 144 -1.54 -4.97 -5.05
N CYS A 145 -1.68 -4.25 -6.16
CA CYS A 145 -2.28 -2.91 -6.21
C CYS A 145 -2.80 -2.49 -7.60
N ILE A 146 -3.77 -1.56 -7.59
CA ILE A 146 -4.45 -1.00 -8.77
C ILE A 146 -4.54 0.54 -8.66
N GLY A 147 -4.96 1.20 -9.74
CA GLY A 147 -5.25 2.62 -9.80
C GLY A 147 -4.11 3.54 -9.38
N LEU A 148 -4.47 4.64 -8.70
CA LEU A 148 -3.52 5.68 -8.29
C LEU A 148 -2.45 5.17 -7.32
N PHE A 149 -2.78 4.16 -6.49
CA PHE A 149 -1.81 3.49 -5.62
C PHE A 149 -0.75 2.74 -6.42
N ARG A 150 -1.17 1.98 -7.45
CA ARG A 150 -0.24 1.31 -8.37
C ARG A 150 0.65 2.32 -9.08
N GLN A 151 0.10 3.46 -9.50
CA GLN A 151 0.87 4.51 -10.15
C GLN A 151 1.94 5.10 -9.22
N ALA A 152 1.59 5.40 -7.96
CA ALA A 152 2.55 5.90 -6.97
C ALA A 152 3.67 4.87 -6.71
N LEU A 153 3.31 3.59 -6.60
CA LEU A 153 4.26 2.50 -6.39
C LEU A 153 5.25 2.37 -7.55
N ILE A 154 4.76 2.35 -8.79
CA ILE A 154 5.62 2.25 -9.98
C ILE A 154 6.56 3.45 -10.06
N ARG A 155 6.06 4.67 -9.86
CA ARG A 155 6.90 5.88 -9.87
C ARG A 155 7.94 5.86 -8.74
N GLY A 156 7.58 5.34 -7.57
CA GLY A 156 8.51 5.19 -6.44
C GLY A 156 9.63 4.18 -6.75
N ALA A 157 9.29 3.07 -7.41
CA ALA A 157 10.25 2.08 -7.88
C ALA A 157 11.21 2.67 -8.93
N GLU A 158 10.67 3.37 -9.93
CA GLU A 158 11.46 4.08 -10.94
C GLU A 158 12.39 5.12 -10.32
N LYS A 159 11.87 5.92 -9.37
CA LYS A 159 12.64 6.97 -8.68
C LYS A 159 13.78 6.41 -7.82
N SER A 160 13.56 5.29 -7.14
CA SER A 160 14.59 4.63 -6.32
C SER A 160 15.53 3.75 -7.14
N GLY A 161 15.15 3.32 -8.35
CA GLY A 161 15.89 2.29 -9.07
C GLY A 161 15.88 0.94 -8.34
N VAL A 162 14.85 0.68 -7.53
CA VAL A 162 14.60 -0.61 -6.85
C VAL A 162 13.37 -1.24 -7.51
N PRO A 163 13.53 -2.28 -8.34
CA PRO A 163 12.41 -2.86 -9.07
C PRO A 163 11.52 -3.72 -8.19
N PHE A 164 10.30 -3.95 -8.67
CA PHE A 164 9.43 -5.02 -8.22
C PHE A 164 9.56 -6.21 -9.17
N ASP A 165 9.73 -7.41 -8.63
CA ASP A 165 9.77 -8.66 -9.39
C ASP A 165 8.39 -8.99 -9.99
N MET A 166 7.33 -8.55 -9.31
CA MET A 166 5.96 -8.81 -9.75
C MET A 166 5.01 -7.72 -9.25
N VAL A 167 4.21 -7.14 -10.15
CA VAL A 167 3.15 -6.19 -9.81
C VAL A 167 1.82 -6.73 -10.33
N LEU A 168 0.94 -7.09 -9.40
CA LEU A 168 -0.35 -7.72 -9.65
C LEU A 168 -1.50 -6.84 -9.20
N PRO A 169 -2.71 -7.01 -9.76
CA PRO A 169 -3.05 -7.82 -10.94
C PRO A 169 -2.24 -7.41 -12.18
N SER A 170 -2.10 -8.26 -13.20
CA SER A 170 -1.44 -7.83 -14.44
C SER A 170 -2.25 -6.75 -15.15
N ARG A 171 -1.62 -6.03 -16.10
CA ARG A 171 -2.35 -5.06 -16.93
C ARG A 171 -3.43 -5.75 -17.75
N ASP A 172 -3.11 -6.88 -18.37
CA ASP A 172 -4.05 -7.71 -19.11
C ASP A 172 -5.27 -8.11 -18.26
N MET A 173 -5.06 -8.47 -16.98
CA MET A 173 -6.17 -8.80 -16.07
C MET A 173 -7.02 -7.57 -15.72
N ILE A 174 -6.40 -6.41 -15.49
CA ILE A 174 -7.12 -5.16 -15.22
C ILE A 174 -7.95 -4.75 -16.45
N ASP A 175 -7.34 -4.77 -17.64
CA ASP A 175 -7.99 -4.40 -18.90
C ASP A 175 -9.19 -5.31 -19.17
N LYS A 176 -9.03 -6.62 -18.95
CA LYS A 176 -10.12 -7.59 -19.03
C LYS A 176 -11.29 -7.25 -18.10
N VAL A 177 -11.00 -6.92 -16.83
CA VAL A 177 -12.05 -6.57 -15.85
C VAL A 177 -12.76 -5.26 -16.22
N ILE A 178 -12.05 -4.29 -16.79
CA ILE A 178 -12.63 -3.04 -17.30
C ILE A 178 -13.56 -3.33 -18.47
N GLU A 179 -13.13 -4.15 -19.43
CA GLU A 179 -13.89 -4.48 -20.64
C GLU A 179 -15.13 -5.32 -20.34
N GLU A 180 -15.04 -6.27 -19.41
CA GLU A 180 -16.12 -7.19 -19.06
C GLU A 180 -17.06 -6.65 -17.97
N GLY A 181 -16.70 -5.54 -17.30
CA GLY A 181 -17.37 -5.08 -16.09
C GLY A 181 -18.35 -3.92 -16.28
N ASP A 182 -19.54 -4.04 -15.66
CA ASP A 182 -20.46 -2.94 -15.32
C ASP A 182 -20.05 -2.28 -13.97
N CYS A 183 -18.74 -2.21 -13.69
CA CYS A 183 -18.20 -1.98 -12.34
C CYS A 183 -18.37 -0.51 -11.87
N VAL A 184 -18.75 -0.34 -10.60
CA VAL A 184 -18.89 0.99 -9.94
C VAL A 184 -17.55 1.70 -9.74
N PHE A 185 -16.45 0.94 -9.72
CA PHE A 185 -15.07 1.43 -9.70
C PHE A 185 -14.44 1.09 -11.04
N GLU A 186 -13.80 2.07 -11.70
CA GLU A 186 -13.22 1.88 -13.05
C GLU A 186 -12.32 0.63 -13.12
N GLU A 187 -11.48 0.37 -12.10
CA GLU A 187 -10.60 -0.82 -12.05
C GLU A 187 -11.07 -1.91 -11.05
N GLY A 188 -12.28 -1.79 -10.49
CA GLY A 188 -12.84 -2.75 -9.51
C GLY A 188 -12.15 -2.77 -8.13
N SER A 189 -12.29 -3.89 -7.40
CA SER A 189 -11.70 -4.10 -6.05
C SER A 189 -10.64 -5.20 -6.06
N LEU A 190 -9.52 -4.99 -5.36
CA LEU A 190 -8.48 -6.01 -5.11
C LEU A 190 -8.98 -7.28 -4.41
N SER A 191 -10.20 -7.28 -3.87
CA SER A 191 -10.82 -8.45 -3.25
C SER A 191 -11.74 -9.25 -4.18
N MET A 192 -11.79 -8.92 -5.48
CA MET A 192 -12.57 -9.65 -6.47
C MET A 192 -11.92 -11.00 -6.80
N GLY A 193 -12.72 -11.97 -7.24
CA GLY A 193 -12.28 -13.34 -7.47
C GLY A 193 -11.23 -13.45 -8.57
N GLU A 194 -11.36 -12.65 -9.61
CA GLU A 194 -10.46 -12.58 -10.77
C GLU A 194 -9.04 -12.17 -10.33
N TYR A 195 -8.95 -11.09 -9.57
CA TYR A 195 -7.67 -10.56 -9.08
C TYR A 195 -7.04 -11.46 -8.00
N LEU A 196 -7.86 -12.00 -7.08
CA LEU A 196 -7.37 -12.94 -6.07
C LEU A 196 -6.91 -14.27 -6.69
N GLY A 197 -7.61 -14.72 -7.74
CA GLY A 197 -7.26 -15.91 -8.51
C GLY A 197 -5.91 -15.75 -9.20
N GLU A 198 -5.74 -14.66 -9.97
CA GLU A 198 -4.44 -14.35 -10.58
C GLU A 198 -3.34 -14.22 -9.52
N PHE A 199 -3.62 -13.55 -8.41
CA PHE A 199 -2.64 -13.39 -7.34
C PHE A 199 -2.19 -14.73 -6.77
N CYS A 200 -3.12 -15.63 -6.49
CA CYS A 200 -2.83 -16.98 -6.00
C CYS A 200 -1.98 -17.77 -7.01
N ASP A 201 -2.42 -17.83 -8.27
CA ASP A 201 -1.74 -18.59 -9.33
C ASP A 201 -0.31 -18.11 -9.54
N ARG A 202 -0.11 -16.79 -9.55
CA ARG A 202 1.19 -16.18 -9.74
C ARG A 202 2.12 -16.38 -8.53
N LEU A 203 1.59 -16.37 -7.31
CA LEU A 203 2.37 -16.74 -6.11
C LEU A 203 2.78 -18.21 -6.14
N ILE A 204 1.90 -19.12 -6.59
CA ILE A 204 2.22 -20.55 -6.70
C ILE A 204 3.35 -20.77 -7.71
N LEU A 205 3.25 -20.13 -8.89
CA LEU A 205 4.30 -20.20 -9.91
C LEU A 205 5.63 -19.64 -9.39
N PHE A 206 5.58 -18.51 -8.69
CA PHE A 206 6.75 -17.90 -8.06
C PHE A 206 7.43 -18.84 -7.05
N ARG A 207 6.67 -19.38 -6.08
CA ARG A 207 7.19 -20.33 -5.08
C ARG A 207 7.83 -21.56 -5.73
N ASN A 208 7.13 -22.16 -6.69
CA ASN A 208 7.65 -23.33 -7.41
C ASN A 208 8.93 -23.01 -8.20
N GLY A 209 9.13 -21.76 -8.64
CA GLY A 209 10.36 -21.28 -9.24
C GLY A 209 11.52 -21.14 -8.25
N LEU A 210 11.25 -20.67 -7.02
CA LEU A 210 12.23 -20.62 -5.94
C LEU A 210 12.74 -22.01 -5.57
N GLU A 211 11.83 -22.98 -5.41
CA GLU A 211 12.17 -24.37 -5.05
C GLU A 211 13.06 -25.06 -6.09
N LYS A 212 12.93 -24.71 -7.36
CA LYS A 212 13.79 -25.23 -8.44
C LYS A 212 15.19 -24.60 -8.39
N SER A 213 15.26 -23.32 -8.07
CA SER A 213 16.53 -22.57 -8.00
C SER A 213 17.37 -22.96 -6.79
N GLY A 214 16.75 -23.31 -5.65
CA GLY A 214 17.44 -23.74 -4.44
C GLY A 214 17.90 -25.22 -4.40
N LYS A 215 17.62 -26.01 -5.44
CA LYS A 215 18.07 -27.42 -5.59
C LYS A 215 19.29 -27.60 -6.48
N THR A 216 19.94 -26.50 -6.89
CA THR A 216 21.17 -26.50 -7.70
C THR A 216 22.33 -26.02 -6.83
#